data_AF-A0A8J6C2K3-F1
#
_entry.id   AF-A0A8J6C2K3-F1
#
_cell.length_a   1.000
_cell.length_b   1.000
_cell.length_c   1.000
_cell.angle_alpha   90.00
_cell.angle_beta   90.00
_cell.angle_gamma   90.00
#
_symmetry.space_group_name_H-M   'P 1'
#
loop_
_entity.id
_entity.type
_entity.pdbx_description
1 polymer ?
#
loop_
_entity_poly.entity_id
_entity_poly.type
_entity_poly.pdbx_seq_one_letter_code
_entity_poly.pdbx_strand_id
1 'polypeptide(L)'
;MRQLGDLAEFKQALSEAGDLLLCVDFTAAWCGPCQMIGPRFTAMASEFDDVRFLKVDVDEAQDVAAHCGIRSMPTFHFYHQGQLIEQFSGADEGRLRSIVAANRYRHFDALPLGTRVLVGGLQSAAQHNGKEGVVVAFDEARYQTRLPSGETVALKPANVRQTAVPVTLLPAASAFGAQPGGAASLLAYDEGANEYALVEEPTHTSRTLPLECVLLPAGTRATTAHLTDGSRNGVRVKVLSFDAHAGRYTVLAGKDGSQWKLKPGNLVCV
;
A
#
# COMPACT_ATOMS: atom_id res chain seq x y z
N MET A 1 -1.99 -18.34 8.95
CA MET A 1 -3.22 -18.35 8.14
C MET A 1 -4.38 -18.77 9.03
N ARG A 2 -5.47 -17.99 9.09
CA ARG A 2 -6.61 -18.22 9.98
C ARG A 2 -7.68 -19.06 9.26
N GLN A 3 -8.24 -20.04 9.96
CA GLN A 3 -9.46 -20.76 9.56
C GLN A 3 -10.64 -20.12 10.29
N LEU A 4 -11.75 -19.90 9.57
CA LEU A 4 -12.96 -19.30 10.12
C LEU A 4 -14.02 -20.38 10.36
N GLY A 5 -14.68 -20.32 11.51
CA GLY A 5 -15.68 -21.32 11.92
C GLY A 5 -17.13 -20.91 11.67
N ASP A 6 -17.44 -19.62 11.54
CA ASP A 6 -18.81 -19.12 11.42
C ASP A 6 -18.94 -17.79 10.67
N LEU A 7 -20.18 -17.39 10.40
CA LEU A 7 -20.51 -16.16 9.68
C LEU A 7 -20.13 -14.87 10.43
N ALA A 8 -20.10 -14.89 11.76
CA ALA A 8 -19.70 -13.72 12.53
C ALA A 8 -18.19 -13.45 12.36
N GLU A 9 -17.37 -14.50 12.50
CA GLU A 9 -15.94 -14.43 12.23
C GLU A 9 -15.62 -14.02 10.79
N PHE A 10 -16.40 -14.53 9.82
CA PHE A 10 -16.25 -14.17 8.41
C PHE A 10 -16.53 -12.68 8.16
N LYS A 11 -17.65 -12.16 8.69
CA LYS A 11 -17.97 -10.72 8.59
C LYS A 11 -16.95 -9.85 9.31
N GLN A 12 -16.46 -10.30 10.45
CA GLN A 12 -15.40 -9.61 11.18
C GLN A 12 -14.11 -9.56 10.33
N ALA A 13 -13.71 -10.68 9.73
CA ALA A 13 -12.52 -10.73 8.89
C ALA A 13 -12.63 -9.83 7.64
N LEU A 14 -13.82 -9.72 7.04
CA LEU A 14 -14.08 -8.77 5.95
C LEU A 14 -13.87 -7.31 6.39
N SER A 15 -14.31 -6.95 7.60
CA SER A 15 -14.13 -5.62 8.17
C SER A 15 -12.68 -5.35 8.55
N GLU A 16 -12.01 -6.31 9.20
CA GLU A 16 -10.62 -6.21 9.66
C GLU A 16 -9.61 -6.14 8.50
N ALA A 17 -9.92 -6.76 7.36
CA ALA A 17 -9.08 -6.67 6.18
C ALA A 17 -8.92 -5.22 5.69
N GLY A 18 -9.94 -4.37 5.91
CA GLY A 18 -9.94 -2.97 5.50
C GLY A 18 -9.66 -2.82 4.00
N ASP A 19 -8.54 -2.19 3.69
CA ASP A 19 -8.07 -1.93 2.32
C ASP A 19 -7.19 -3.08 1.76
N LEU A 20 -6.84 -4.11 2.54
CA LEU A 20 -6.07 -5.26 2.05
C LEU A 20 -6.97 -6.19 1.23
N LEU A 21 -6.37 -6.83 0.22
CA LEU A 21 -7.02 -7.93 -0.49
C LEU A 21 -7.21 -9.12 0.46
N LEU A 22 -8.43 -9.62 0.57
CA LEU A 22 -8.76 -10.84 1.29
C LEU A 22 -8.97 -11.97 0.29
N CYS A 23 -8.19 -13.04 0.38
CA CYS A 23 -8.31 -14.25 -0.42
C CYS A 23 -8.79 -15.40 0.47
N VAL A 24 -9.95 -15.96 0.17
CA VAL A 24 -10.61 -17.00 0.97
C VAL A 24 -10.66 -18.31 0.19
N ASP A 25 -10.08 -19.37 0.74
CA ASP A 25 -10.17 -20.75 0.23
C ASP A 25 -11.32 -21.49 0.91
N PHE A 26 -12.39 -21.74 0.17
CA PHE A 26 -13.50 -22.60 0.57
C PHE A 26 -13.15 -24.04 0.22
N THR A 27 -12.94 -24.84 1.25
CA THR A 27 -12.29 -26.15 1.18
C THR A 27 -13.13 -27.23 1.86
N ALA A 28 -12.72 -28.48 1.73
CA ALA A 28 -13.29 -29.61 2.46
C ALA A 28 -12.25 -30.72 2.63
N ALA A 29 -12.25 -31.40 3.78
CA ALA A 29 -11.29 -32.47 4.06
C ALA A 29 -11.34 -33.63 3.04
N TRP A 30 -12.52 -33.96 2.52
CA TRP A 30 -12.74 -35.04 1.56
C TRP A 30 -12.45 -34.66 0.10
N CYS A 31 -12.14 -33.39 -0.18
CA CYS A 31 -11.92 -32.88 -1.52
C CYS A 31 -10.44 -33.10 -1.95
N GLY A 32 -10.21 -34.05 -2.86
CA GLY A 32 -8.87 -34.34 -3.40
C GLY A 32 -8.15 -33.11 -4.01
N PRO A 33 -8.79 -32.34 -4.93
CA PRO A 33 -8.19 -31.11 -5.47
C PRO A 33 -7.85 -30.06 -4.40
N CYS A 34 -8.62 -29.99 -3.32
CA CYS A 34 -8.37 -29.10 -2.19
C CYS A 34 -7.08 -29.48 -1.44
N GLN A 35 -6.87 -30.78 -1.22
CA GLN A 35 -5.64 -31.29 -0.61
C GLN A 35 -4.41 -30.99 -1.49
N MET A 36 -4.56 -30.98 -2.82
CA MET A 36 -3.48 -30.64 -3.75
C MET A 36 -3.09 -29.16 -3.70
N ILE A 37 -4.06 -28.24 -3.71
CA ILE A 37 -3.79 -26.79 -3.75
C ILE A 37 -3.54 -26.18 -2.37
N GLY A 38 -4.03 -26.79 -1.30
CA GLY A 38 -3.92 -26.28 0.07
C GLY A 38 -2.49 -25.92 0.53
N PRO A 39 -1.45 -26.74 0.25
CA PRO A 39 -0.07 -26.39 0.54
C PRO A 39 0.43 -25.17 -0.25
N ARG A 40 0.02 -25.04 -1.52
CA ARG A 40 0.39 -23.89 -2.38
C ARG A 40 -0.25 -22.61 -1.91
N PHE A 41 -1.53 -22.66 -1.53
CA PHE A 41 -2.25 -21.55 -0.92
C PHE A 41 -1.57 -21.08 0.38
N THR A 42 -1.11 -22.03 1.21
CA THR A 42 -0.37 -21.73 2.45
C THR A 42 1.00 -21.09 2.17
N ALA A 43 1.72 -21.55 1.15
CA ALA A 43 2.97 -20.96 0.72
C ALA A 43 2.78 -19.51 0.23
N MET A 44 1.74 -19.26 -0.58
CA MET A 44 1.38 -17.91 -1.02
C MET A 44 1.08 -16.97 0.14
N ALA A 45 0.39 -17.45 1.19
CA ALA A 45 0.16 -16.65 2.39
C ALA A 45 1.43 -16.22 3.13
N SER A 46 2.56 -16.88 2.86
CA SER A 46 3.88 -16.50 3.39
C SER A 46 4.66 -15.60 2.42
N GLU A 47 4.32 -15.65 1.13
CA GLU A 47 4.95 -14.88 0.05
C GLU A 47 4.36 -13.47 -0.10
N PHE A 48 3.05 -13.34 0.14
CA PHE A 48 2.30 -12.09 0.00
C PHE A 48 1.84 -11.60 1.38
N ASP A 49 2.66 -10.79 2.04
CA ASP A 49 2.33 -10.17 3.33
C ASP A 49 1.31 -9.03 3.20
N ASP A 50 1.16 -8.51 1.99
CA ASP A 50 0.18 -7.50 1.53
C ASP A 50 -1.22 -8.07 1.23
N VAL A 51 -1.44 -9.37 1.48
CA VAL A 51 -2.72 -10.05 1.23
C VAL A 51 -3.11 -10.89 2.43
N ARG A 52 -4.41 -10.91 2.74
CA ARG A 52 -4.97 -11.71 3.82
C ARG A 52 -5.52 -13.01 3.28
N PHE A 53 -4.89 -14.12 3.63
CA PHE A 53 -5.34 -15.46 3.27
C PHE A 53 -6.12 -16.10 4.40
N LEU A 54 -7.29 -16.64 4.07
CA LEU A 54 -8.19 -17.33 4.99
C LEU A 54 -8.65 -18.66 4.43
N LYS A 55 -9.03 -19.57 5.32
CA LYS A 55 -9.68 -20.83 4.98
C LYS A 55 -11.06 -20.92 5.63
N VAL A 56 -11.98 -21.53 4.89
CA VAL A 56 -13.31 -21.89 5.37
C VAL A 56 -13.54 -23.33 4.98
N ASP A 57 -13.64 -24.23 5.96
CA ASP A 57 -14.10 -25.59 5.69
C ASP A 57 -15.63 -25.54 5.58
N VAL A 58 -16.18 -25.99 4.45
CA VAL A 58 -17.62 -25.87 4.17
C VAL A 58 -18.48 -26.81 5.02
N ASP A 59 -17.89 -27.87 5.58
CA ASP A 59 -18.60 -28.79 6.47
C ASP A 59 -18.67 -28.23 7.90
N GLU A 60 -17.62 -27.52 8.34
CA GLU A 60 -17.56 -26.88 9.66
C GLU A 60 -18.33 -25.55 9.70
N ALA A 61 -18.20 -24.73 8.66
CA ALA A 61 -18.75 -23.37 8.58
C ALA A 61 -19.86 -23.27 7.53
N GLN A 62 -20.91 -24.08 7.69
CA GLN A 62 -22.00 -24.23 6.72
C GLN A 62 -22.77 -22.93 6.46
N ASP A 63 -22.91 -22.09 7.49
CA ASP A 63 -23.55 -20.77 7.40
C ASP A 63 -22.76 -19.80 6.52
N VAL A 64 -21.42 -19.82 6.60
CA VAL A 64 -20.52 -19.06 5.71
C VAL A 64 -20.64 -19.56 4.28
N ALA A 65 -20.57 -20.89 4.08
CA ALA A 65 -20.67 -21.50 2.76
C ALA A 65 -22.00 -21.17 2.08
N ALA A 66 -23.11 -21.25 2.82
CA ALA A 66 -24.43 -20.86 2.36
C ALA A 66 -24.51 -19.36 2.04
N HIS A 67 -24.00 -18.50 2.93
CA HIS A 67 -23.97 -17.05 2.73
C HIS A 67 -23.18 -16.65 1.47
N CYS A 68 -22.05 -17.31 1.22
CA CYS A 68 -21.19 -17.06 0.08
C CYS A 68 -21.62 -17.82 -1.19
N GLY A 69 -22.68 -18.63 -1.14
CA GLY A 69 -23.19 -19.37 -2.28
C GLY A 69 -22.23 -20.43 -2.82
N ILE A 70 -21.43 -21.06 -1.96
CA ILE A 70 -20.44 -22.07 -2.34
C ILE A 70 -21.12 -23.37 -2.75
N ARG A 71 -20.75 -23.88 -3.94
CA ARG A 71 -21.35 -25.09 -4.54
C ARG A 71 -20.35 -26.16 -4.95
N SER A 72 -19.06 -25.85 -4.88
CA SER A 72 -17.99 -26.74 -5.32
C SER A 72 -16.70 -26.37 -4.61
N MET A 73 -15.83 -27.35 -4.38
CA MET A 73 -14.56 -27.13 -3.69
C MET A 73 -13.39 -27.62 -4.56
N PRO A 74 -12.24 -26.92 -4.53
CA PRO A 74 -12.05 -25.64 -3.87
C PRO A 74 -12.77 -24.52 -4.62
N THR A 75 -13.23 -23.51 -3.90
CA THR A 75 -13.65 -22.23 -4.47
C THR A 75 -12.88 -21.12 -3.78
N PHE A 76 -12.36 -20.19 -4.57
CA PHE A 76 -11.62 -19.04 -4.08
C PHE A 76 -12.41 -17.77 -4.28
N HIS A 77 -12.62 -17.02 -3.22
CA HIS A 77 -13.20 -15.69 -3.28
C HIS A 77 -12.15 -14.63 -2.95
N PHE A 78 -12.29 -13.47 -3.60
CA PHE A 78 -11.43 -12.32 -3.43
C PHE A 78 -12.28 -11.13 -3.02
N TYR A 79 -12.01 -10.58 -1.84
CA TYR A 79 -12.71 -9.41 -1.33
C TYR A 79 -11.77 -8.24 -1.16
N HIS A 80 -12.31 -7.05 -1.35
CA HIS A 80 -11.64 -5.78 -1.07
C HIS A 80 -12.67 -4.81 -0.49
N GLN A 81 -12.37 -4.17 0.64
CA GLN A 81 -13.31 -3.30 1.37
C GLN A 81 -14.67 -3.98 1.64
N GLY A 82 -14.62 -5.25 2.03
CA GLY A 82 -15.81 -6.07 2.30
C GLY A 82 -16.66 -6.43 1.07
N GLN A 83 -16.26 -5.99 -0.14
CA GLN A 83 -16.96 -6.30 -1.39
C GLN A 83 -16.27 -7.45 -2.11
N LEU A 84 -17.04 -8.40 -2.62
CA LEU A 84 -16.54 -9.46 -3.49
C LEU A 84 -16.16 -8.86 -4.85
N ILE A 85 -14.89 -8.97 -5.23
CA ILE A 85 -14.38 -8.42 -6.48
C ILE A 85 -14.14 -9.50 -7.55
N GLU A 86 -13.85 -10.72 -7.15
CA GLU A 86 -13.62 -11.85 -8.05
C GLU A 86 -13.84 -13.18 -7.32
N GLN A 87 -14.18 -14.23 -8.07
CA GLN A 87 -14.24 -15.60 -7.58
C GLN A 87 -13.96 -16.61 -8.70
N PHE A 88 -13.47 -17.79 -8.33
CA PHE A 88 -13.43 -18.95 -9.23
C PHE A 88 -13.39 -20.27 -8.46
N SER A 89 -13.73 -21.36 -9.14
CA SER A 89 -13.68 -22.71 -8.57
C SER A 89 -12.66 -23.58 -9.31
N GLY A 90 -12.08 -24.55 -8.60
CA GLY A 90 -11.07 -25.48 -9.11
C GLY A 90 -9.66 -25.21 -8.58
N ALA A 91 -8.84 -26.26 -8.57
CA ALA A 91 -7.46 -26.22 -8.07
C ALA A 91 -6.49 -25.67 -9.14
N ASP A 92 -6.52 -24.36 -9.38
CA ASP A 92 -5.66 -23.67 -10.35
C ASP A 92 -4.74 -22.64 -9.66
N GLU A 93 -3.48 -23.03 -9.40
CA GLU A 93 -2.49 -22.15 -8.78
C GLU A 93 -2.13 -20.94 -9.68
N GLY A 94 -2.06 -21.14 -11.00
CA GLY A 94 -1.69 -20.09 -11.94
C GLY A 94 -2.71 -18.96 -11.96
N ARG A 95 -4.00 -19.32 -11.98
CA ARG A 95 -5.11 -18.36 -11.88
C ARG A 95 -5.14 -17.69 -10.50
N LEU A 96 -4.98 -18.45 -9.43
CA LEU A 96 -4.92 -17.93 -8.06
C LEU A 96 -3.86 -16.83 -7.93
N ARG A 97 -2.61 -17.13 -8.34
CA ARG A 97 -1.49 -16.18 -8.31
C ARG A 97 -1.73 -14.96 -9.19
N SER A 98 -2.32 -15.15 -10.37
CA SER A 98 -2.62 -14.04 -11.29
C SER A 98 -3.63 -13.07 -10.69
N ILE A 99 -4.72 -13.57 -10.09
CA ILE A 99 -5.74 -12.73 -9.46
C ILE A 99 -5.17 -12.00 -8.24
N VAL A 100 -4.39 -12.69 -7.41
CA VAL A 100 -3.69 -12.06 -6.27
C VAL A 100 -2.77 -10.95 -6.77
N ALA A 101 -1.92 -11.20 -7.77
CA ALA A 101 -0.99 -10.21 -8.29
C ALA A 101 -1.69 -8.99 -8.90
N ALA A 102 -2.82 -9.19 -9.58
CA ALA A 102 -3.61 -8.13 -10.20
C ALA A 102 -4.36 -7.28 -9.18
N ASN A 103 -4.83 -7.88 -8.07
CA ASN A 103 -5.75 -7.22 -7.15
C ASN A 103 -5.13 -6.80 -5.81
N ARG A 104 -3.94 -7.30 -5.43
CA ARG A 104 -3.29 -6.97 -4.15
C ARG A 104 -2.98 -5.49 -3.95
N TYR A 105 -3.04 -4.71 -5.03
CA TYR A 105 -2.76 -3.28 -5.05
C TYR A 105 -3.98 -2.40 -5.30
N ARG A 106 -5.19 -2.97 -5.38
CA ARG A 106 -6.40 -2.16 -5.45
C ARG A 106 -6.45 -1.32 -4.17
N HIS A 107 -6.35 0.00 -4.33
CA HIS A 107 -6.47 1.07 -3.34
C HIS A 107 -5.47 1.18 -2.16
N PHE A 108 -4.86 0.10 -1.65
CA PHE A 108 -3.96 0.23 -0.49
C PHE A 108 -2.64 0.94 -0.82
N ASP A 109 -1.97 0.60 -1.93
CA ASP A 109 -0.57 1.00 -2.24
C ASP A 109 -0.39 1.86 -3.50
N ALA A 110 -1.41 1.99 -4.34
CA ALA A 110 -1.31 2.83 -5.53
C ALA A 110 -1.28 4.32 -5.14
N LEU A 111 -0.34 5.08 -5.73
CA LEU A 111 -0.40 6.54 -5.77
C LEU A 111 -1.74 6.99 -6.38
N PRO A 112 -2.39 8.02 -5.83
CA PRO A 112 -3.59 8.58 -6.43
C PRO A 112 -3.38 8.96 -7.90
N LEU A 113 -4.43 8.83 -8.71
CA LEU A 113 -4.39 9.34 -10.09
C LEU A 113 -4.15 10.86 -10.05
N GLY A 114 -3.34 11.37 -10.96
CA GLY A 114 -2.90 12.76 -10.96
C GLY A 114 -1.62 13.01 -10.15
N THR A 115 -1.12 12.05 -9.38
CA THR A 115 0.13 12.20 -8.62
C THR A 115 1.31 12.40 -9.56
N ARG A 116 2.09 13.46 -9.32
CA ARG A 116 3.36 13.71 -10.01
C ARG A 116 4.44 12.79 -9.46
N VAL A 117 5.20 12.20 -10.37
CA VAL A 117 6.21 11.21 -10.03
C VAL A 117 7.47 11.38 -10.87
N LEU A 118 8.60 11.04 -10.28
CA LEU A 118 9.88 10.89 -10.96
C LEU A 118 10.14 9.43 -11.28
N VAL A 119 10.54 9.15 -12.51
CA VAL A 119 10.91 7.82 -12.98
C VAL A 119 12.38 7.55 -12.67
N GLY A 120 12.68 6.38 -12.11
CA GLY A 120 14.07 5.99 -11.80
C GLY A 120 14.30 4.48 -11.73
N GLY A 121 15.56 4.05 -11.76
CA GLY A 121 15.95 2.65 -11.56
C GLY A 121 15.57 1.69 -12.69
N LEU A 122 15.20 2.19 -13.87
CA LEU A 122 14.94 1.35 -15.05
C LEU A 122 16.28 0.92 -15.69
N GLN A 123 16.46 -0.38 -15.89
CA GLN A 123 17.63 -0.93 -16.59
C GLN A 123 17.38 -1.03 -18.10
N SER A 124 16.30 -1.67 -18.51
CA SER A 124 15.97 -1.93 -19.93
C SER A 124 15.37 -0.72 -20.66
N ALA A 125 15.01 0.33 -19.93
CA ALA A 125 14.37 1.54 -20.45
C ALA A 125 14.95 2.79 -19.79
N ALA A 126 16.29 2.81 -19.65
CA ALA A 126 17.03 3.85 -18.92
C ALA A 126 16.80 5.27 -19.48
N GLN A 127 16.39 5.41 -20.74
CA GLN A 127 16.03 6.68 -21.37
C GLN A 127 14.85 7.41 -20.71
N HIS A 128 14.08 6.74 -19.84
CA HIS A 128 13.02 7.37 -19.05
C HIS A 128 13.45 7.74 -17.63
N ASN A 129 14.60 7.28 -17.14
CA ASN A 129 15.09 7.66 -15.82
C ASN A 129 15.34 9.18 -15.76
N GLY A 130 14.94 9.81 -14.65
CA GLY A 130 15.04 11.26 -14.44
C GLY A 130 13.90 12.07 -15.06
N LYS A 131 12.97 11.46 -15.80
CA LYS A 131 11.78 12.15 -16.32
C LYS A 131 10.70 12.21 -15.25
N GLU A 132 10.02 13.34 -15.18
CA GLU A 132 8.78 13.45 -14.42
C GLU A 132 7.59 12.99 -15.26
N GLY A 133 6.52 12.55 -14.60
CA GLY A 133 5.25 12.21 -15.24
C GLY A 133 4.09 12.25 -14.24
N VAL A 134 2.90 11.91 -14.72
CA VAL A 134 1.68 11.88 -13.91
C VAL A 134 1.09 10.47 -13.93
N VAL A 135 0.75 9.94 -12.76
CA VAL A 135 0.07 8.64 -12.65
C VAL A 135 -1.35 8.77 -13.21
N VAL A 136 -1.69 7.98 -14.22
CA VAL A 136 -3.01 8.00 -14.87
C VAL A 136 -3.82 6.72 -14.66
N ALA A 137 -3.16 5.61 -14.31
CA ALA A 137 -3.78 4.37 -13.88
C ALA A 137 -2.80 3.53 -13.06
N PHE A 138 -3.31 2.50 -12.39
CA PHE A 138 -2.49 1.46 -11.76
C PHE A 138 -3.10 0.10 -12.07
N ASP A 139 -2.47 -0.62 -13.01
CA ASP A 139 -2.96 -1.89 -13.53
C ASP A 139 -1.83 -2.91 -13.49
N GLU A 140 -2.16 -4.17 -13.18
CA GLU A 140 -1.19 -5.29 -13.17
C GLU A 140 0.09 -4.98 -12.38
N ALA A 141 -0.05 -4.39 -11.19
CA ALA A 141 1.08 -4.01 -10.33
C ALA A 141 2.01 -2.94 -10.92
N ARG A 142 1.55 -2.12 -11.88
CA ARG A 142 2.34 -1.07 -12.51
C ARG A 142 1.58 0.26 -12.58
N TYR A 143 2.29 1.34 -12.25
CA TYR A 143 1.82 2.70 -12.52
C TYR A 143 1.89 2.95 -14.02
N GLN A 144 0.74 3.28 -14.60
CA GLN A 144 0.70 3.87 -15.92
C GLN A 144 1.01 5.35 -15.74
N THR A 145 2.23 5.74 -16.12
CA THR A 145 2.70 7.12 -15.95
C THR A 145 2.77 7.81 -17.29
N ARG A 146 1.97 8.88 -17.45
CA ARG A 146 2.01 9.75 -18.62
C ARG A 146 3.16 10.75 -18.49
N LEU A 147 4.09 10.68 -19.43
CA LEU A 147 5.23 11.60 -19.53
C LEU A 147 4.82 12.90 -20.26
N PRO A 148 5.59 13.99 -20.13
CA PRO A 148 5.35 15.25 -20.85
C PRO A 148 5.30 15.10 -22.38
N SER A 149 5.95 14.08 -22.93
CA SER A 149 5.88 13.73 -24.36
C SER A 149 4.51 13.21 -24.80
N GLY A 150 3.59 12.93 -23.87
CA GLY A 150 2.30 12.28 -24.12
C GLY A 150 2.35 10.75 -24.08
N GLU A 151 3.55 10.16 -24.10
CA GLU A 151 3.78 8.72 -23.96
C GLU A 151 3.36 8.23 -22.56
N THR A 152 2.79 7.03 -22.47
CA THR A 152 2.48 6.37 -21.20
C THR A 152 3.39 5.16 -21.00
N VAL A 153 4.07 5.11 -19.85
CA VAL A 153 5.03 4.05 -19.52
C VAL A 153 4.53 3.28 -18.29
N ALA A 154 4.56 1.94 -18.36
CA ALA A 154 4.14 1.06 -17.27
C ALA A 154 5.30 0.76 -16.30
N LEU A 155 5.30 1.41 -15.15
CA LEU A 155 6.40 1.40 -14.18
C LEU A 155 6.08 0.58 -12.93
N LYS A 156 7.02 -0.22 -12.45
CA LYS A 156 6.86 -0.89 -11.15
C LYS A 156 6.91 0.15 -10.02
N PRO A 157 6.31 -0.12 -8.84
CA PRO A 157 6.35 0.81 -7.71
C PRO A 157 7.77 1.20 -7.27
N ALA A 158 8.75 0.31 -7.39
CA ALA A 158 10.15 0.63 -7.07
C ALA A 158 10.81 1.64 -8.03
N ASN A 159 10.19 1.89 -9.20
CA ASN A 159 10.71 2.79 -10.24
C ASN A 159 10.02 4.16 -10.25
N VAL A 160 9.16 4.43 -9.28
CA VAL A 160 8.34 5.63 -9.19
C VAL A 160 8.56 6.25 -7.83
N ARG A 161 8.87 7.55 -7.80
CA ARG A 161 8.97 8.33 -6.57
C ARG A 161 8.04 9.52 -6.62
N GLN A 162 7.31 9.82 -5.55
CA GLN A 162 6.46 11.00 -5.50
C GLN A 162 7.31 12.28 -5.57
N THR A 163 6.91 13.23 -6.43
CA THR A 163 7.53 14.56 -6.49
C THR A 163 6.47 15.66 -6.45
N ALA A 164 6.90 16.88 -6.13
CA ALA A 164 6.03 18.03 -5.96
C ALA A 164 4.88 17.76 -4.96
N VAL A 165 5.18 17.01 -3.89
CA VAL A 165 4.22 16.76 -2.82
C VAL A 165 4.04 18.08 -2.05
N PRO A 166 2.82 18.65 -2.01
CA PRO A 166 2.58 19.88 -1.28
C PRO A 166 2.67 19.58 0.21
N VAL A 167 3.52 20.31 0.91
CA VAL A 167 3.75 20.16 2.34
C VAL A 167 3.59 21.48 3.06
N THR A 168 3.31 21.39 4.37
CA THR A 168 3.28 22.55 5.25
C THR A 168 4.49 22.51 6.17
N LEU A 169 5.15 23.64 6.36
CA LEU A 169 6.31 23.73 7.25
C LEU A 169 5.86 23.77 8.72
N LEU A 170 6.38 22.85 9.53
CA LEU A 170 6.11 22.75 10.96
C LEU A 170 6.86 23.85 11.74
N PRO A 171 6.47 24.15 13.00
CA PRO A 171 7.13 25.17 13.82
C PRO A 171 8.66 25.01 13.94
N ALA A 172 9.15 23.77 13.94
CA ALA A 172 10.58 23.46 13.98
C ALA A 172 11.37 24.05 12.80
N ALA A 173 10.73 24.30 11.66
CA ALA A 173 11.36 24.89 10.48
C ALA A 173 11.89 26.32 10.72
N SER A 174 11.39 27.03 11.74
CA SER A 174 11.87 28.36 12.12
C SER A 174 13.34 28.37 12.51
N ALA A 175 13.85 27.29 13.11
CA ALA A 175 15.27 27.15 13.45
C ALA A 175 16.18 27.15 12.20
N PHE A 176 15.60 26.89 11.03
CA PHE A 176 16.28 26.84 9.74
C PHE A 176 15.93 28.03 8.85
N GLY A 177 15.32 29.09 9.42
CA GLY A 177 14.99 30.31 8.70
C GLY A 177 13.81 30.19 7.74
N ALA A 178 12.95 29.18 7.92
CA ALA A 178 11.71 29.03 7.17
C ALA A 178 10.50 29.45 8.00
N GLN A 179 9.45 29.95 7.35
CA GLN A 179 8.25 30.42 8.05
C GLN A 179 7.34 29.24 8.45
N PRO A 180 7.02 29.05 9.74
CA PRO A 180 6.03 28.06 10.17
C PRO A 180 4.66 28.30 9.51
N GLY A 181 4.02 27.22 9.08
CA GLY A 181 2.78 27.25 8.30
C GLY A 181 2.97 27.61 6.82
N GLY A 182 4.19 27.91 6.39
CA GLY A 182 4.51 28.14 4.98
C GLY A 182 4.23 26.91 4.12
N ALA A 183 3.82 27.13 2.88
CA ALA A 183 3.65 26.06 1.90
C ALA A 183 4.98 25.78 1.18
N ALA A 184 5.26 24.51 0.90
CA ALA A 184 6.39 24.11 0.09
C ALA A 184 6.06 22.87 -0.74
N SER A 185 6.89 22.58 -1.74
CA SER A 185 6.82 21.36 -2.54
C SER A 185 8.06 20.52 -2.29
N LEU A 186 7.88 19.26 -1.86
CA LEU A 186 8.97 18.31 -1.73
C LEU A 186 9.52 17.93 -3.12
N LEU A 187 10.85 17.97 -3.25
CA LEU A 187 11.56 17.58 -4.48
C LEU A 187 12.27 16.25 -4.32
N ALA A 188 12.97 16.06 -3.20
CA ALA A 188 13.75 14.85 -2.94
C ALA A 188 13.97 14.64 -1.43
N TYR A 189 14.43 13.45 -1.09
CA TYR A 189 14.93 13.10 0.24
C TYR A 189 16.39 12.65 0.11
N ASP A 190 17.27 13.24 0.92
CA ASP A 190 18.66 12.84 1.07
C ASP A 190 18.78 11.91 2.29
N GLU A 191 19.03 10.63 2.03
CA GLU A 191 19.16 9.60 3.06
C GLU A 191 20.43 9.77 3.92
N GLY A 192 21.50 10.35 3.37
CA GLY A 192 22.75 10.58 4.09
C GLY A 192 22.66 11.76 5.06
N ALA A 193 22.00 12.83 4.64
CA ALA A 193 21.74 14.00 5.49
C ALA A 193 20.50 13.84 6.39
N ASN A 194 19.61 12.90 6.04
CA ASN A 194 18.28 12.77 6.62
C ASN A 194 17.44 14.06 6.50
N GLU A 195 17.45 14.66 5.32
CA GLU A 195 16.77 15.93 5.03
C GLU A 195 15.94 15.86 3.74
N TYR A 196 14.86 16.62 3.69
CA TYR A 196 14.12 16.88 2.47
C TYR A 196 14.71 18.08 1.73
N ALA A 197 14.92 17.93 0.43
CA ALA A 197 15.06 19.06 -0.48
C ALA A 197 13.67 19.52 -0.92
N LEU A 198 13.38 20.81 -0.76
CA LEU A 198 12.08 21.40 -1.08
C LEU A 198 12.22 22.81 -1.64
N VAL A 199 11.12 23.27 -2.23
CA VAL A 199 10.96 24.64 -2.72
C VAL A 199 9.78 25.28 -2.01
N GLU A 200 10.01 26.39 -1.33
CA GLU A 200 8.97 27.18 -0.67
C GLU A 200 8.11 27.93 -1.69
N GLU A 201 6.81 28.02 -1.43
CA GLU A 201 5.84 28.70 -2.28
C GLU A 201 5.28 29.94 -1.56
N PRO A 202 5.08 31.10 -2.24
CA PRO A 202 5.33 31.36 -3.66
C PRO A 202 6.75 31.90 -3.95
N THR A 203 7.65 31.93 -2.96
CA THR A 203 8.96 32.58 -3.10
C THR A 203 9.93 31.81 -4.00
N HIS A 204 9.61 30.55 -4.30
CA HIS A 204 10.46 29.58 -4.99
C HIS A 204 11.86 29.44 -4.37
N THR A 205 11.96 29.67 -3.06
CA THR A 205 13.22 29.54 -2.34
C THR A 205 13.52 28.06 -2.13
N SER A 206 14.66 27.60 -2.64
CA SER A 206 15.13 26.23 -2.39
C SER A 206 15.70 26.10 -0.99
N ARG A 207 15.35 25.03 -0.27
CA ARG A 207 15.85 24.74 1.07
C ARG A 207 16.00 23.24 1.31
N THR A 208 16.91 22.87 2.20
CA THR A 208 16.92 21.55 2.82
C THR A 208 16.44 21.65 4.27
N LEU A 209 15.53 20.75 4.66
CA LEU A 209 14.96 20.74 6.01
C LEU A 209 14.90 19.30 6.57
N PRO A 210 15.18 19.10 7.86
CA PRO A 210 14.95 17.81 8.52
C PRO A 210 13.49 17.36 8.43
N LEU A 211 13.26 16.04 8.54
CA LEU A 211 11.91 15.45 8.49
C LEU A 211 10.96 16.07 9.52
N GLU A 212 11.43 16.38 10.73
CA GLU A 212 10.62 16.98 11.79
C GLU A 212 10.09 18.39 11.48
N CYS A 213 10.63 19.03 10.43
CA CYS A 213 10.22 20.34 9.98
C CYS A 213 9.11 20.30 8.92
N VAL A 214 8.74 19.12 8.42
CA VAL A 214 7.85 18.97 7.26
C VAL A 214 6.59 18.21 7.64
N LEU A 215 5.43 18.80 7.31
CA LEU A 215 4.13 18.16 7.41
C LEU A 215 3.70 17.60 6.05
N LEU A 216 3.74 16.28 5.92
CA LEU A 216 3.12 15.51 4.84
C LEU A 216 1.58 15.57 4.93
N PRO A 217 0.87 15.81 3.82
CA PRO A 217 -0.60 15.82 3.80
C PRO A 217 -1.18 14.40 3.93
N ALA A 218 -2.45 14.32 4.31
CA ALA A 218 -3.20 13.07 4.30
C ALA A 218 -3.21 12.44 2.89
N GLY A 219 -3.09 11.12 2.81
CA GLY A 219 -2.98 10.36 1.57
C GLY A 219 -1.54 10.18 1.07
N THR A 220 -0.57 10.94 1.59
CA THR A 220 0.85 10.78 1.23
C THR A 220 1.34 9.37 1.54
N ARG A 221 2.11 8.78 0.63
CA ARG A 221 2.81 7.52 0.88
C ARG A 221 4.17 7.82 1.48
N ALA A 222 4.47 7.10 2.53
CA ALA A 222 5.74 7.21 3.21
C ALA A 222 6.24 5.81 3.55
N THR A 223 7.52 5.74 3.89
CA THR A 223 8.12 4.58 4.53
C THR A 223 8.52 4.99 5.94
N THR A 224 8.30 4.09 6.89
CA THR A 224 8.76 4.30 8.26
C THR A 224 10.28 4.24 8.33
N ALA A 225 10.86 5.17 9.06
CA ALA A 225 12.30 5.22 9.30
C ALA A 225 12.58 5.68 10.73
N HIS A 226 13.82 5.48 11.17
CA HIS A 226 14.34 6.00 12.45
C HIS A 226 13.50 5.66 13.69
N LEU A 227 12.72 4.57 13.66
CA LEU A 227 12.02 4.06 14.84
C LEU A 227 13.03 3.38 15.77
N THR A 228 12.92 3.68 17.07
CA THR A 228 13.82 3.15 18.11
C THR A 228 13.77 1.63 18.23
N ASP A 229 12.61 1.01 17.96
CA ASP A 229 12.44 -0.44 18.01
C ASP A 229 13.03 -1.17 16.79
N GLY A 230 13.31 -0.45 15.69
CA GLY A 230 13.86 -0.96 14.43
C GLY A 230 12.96 -1.91 13.63
N SER A 231 12.16 -2.73 14.32
CA SER A 231 11.33 -3.80 13.76
C SER A 231 10.27 -3.32 12.77
N ARG A 232 9.92 -2.03 12.87
CA ARG A 232 8.93 -1.38 12.02
C ARG A 232 9.53 -0.42 11.00
N ASN A 233 10.85 -0.32 10.87
CA ASN A 233 11.48 0.49 9.81
C ASN A 233 11.35 -0.19 8.43
N GLY A 234 11.32 0.60 7.37
CA GLY A 234 11.16 0.10 6.00
C GLY A 234 9.72 -0.29 5.64
N VAL A 235 8.76 -0.10 6.54
CA VAL A 235 7.36 -0.45 6.29
C VAL A 235 6.68 0.70 5.55
N ARG A 236 6.03 0.36 4.44
CA ARG A 236 5.21 1.31 3.68
C ARG A 236 3.95 1.66 4.47
N VAL A 237 3.64 2.95 4.49
CA VAL A 237 2.50 3.49 5.21
C VAL A 237 1.77 4.57 4.39
N LYS A 238 0.48 4.74 4.68
CA LYS A 238 -0.32 5.89 4.24
C LYS A 238 -0.49 6.87 5.39
N VAL A 239 -0.27 8.15 5.15
CA VAL A 239 -0.67 9.19 6.11
C VAL A 239 -2.20 9.28 6.12
N LEU A 240 -2.85 9.09 7.27
CA LEU A 240 -4.30 9.27 7.41
C LEU A 240 -4.63 10.68 7.93
N SER A 241 -3.94 11.11 8.98
CA SER A 241 -4.16 12.40 9.63
C SER A 241 -2.95 12.81 10.46
N PHE A 242 -2.90 14.09 10.84
CA PHE A 242 -1.92 14.61 11.79
C PHE A 242 -2.64 15.30 12.95
N ASP A 243 -2.28 14.90 14.17
CA ASP A 243 -2.73 15.54 15.40
C ASP A 243 -1.70 16.61 15.79
N ALA A 244 -2.05 17.88 15.59
CA ALA A 244 -1.18 19.02 15.88
C ALA A 244 -0.91 19.20 17.38
N HIS A 245 -1.82 18.74 18.26
CA HIS A 245 -1.62 18.84 19.70
C HIS A 245 -0.64 17.76 20.19
N ALA A 246 -0.81 16.53 19.70
CA ALA A 246 0.09 15.42 20.04
C ALA A 246 1.42 15.43 19.27
N GLY A 247 1.50 16.20 18.17
CA GLY A 247 2.66 16.23 17.27
C GLY A 247 2.91 14.89 16.58
N ARG A 248 1.84 14.15 16.25
CA ARG A 248 1.94 12.79 15.69
C ARG A 248 0.98 12.57 14.54
N TYR A 249 1.44 11.82 13.56
CA TYR A 249 0.62 11.23 12.52
C TYR A 249 -0.15 10.02 13.04
N THR A 250 -1.35 9.83 12.50
CA THR A 250 -1.95 8.51 12.39
C THR A 250 -1.67 8.00 10.98
N VAL A 251 -1.02 6.84 10.87
CA VAL A 251 -0.70 6.21 9.59
C VAL A 251 -1.28 4.81 9.50
N LEU A 252 -1.60 4.35 8.29
CA LEU A 252 -2.05 2.99 8.01
C LEU A 252 -0.87 2.18 7.45
N ALA A 253 -0.51 1.08 8.10
CA ALA A 253 0.61 0.23 7.71
C ALA A 253 0.21 -0.80 6.65
N GLY A 254 1.00 -0.95 5.58
CA GLY A 254 0.68 -1.85 4.46
C GLY A 254 0.86 -3.32 4.72
N LYS A 255 1.66 -3.69 5.72
CA LYS A 255 1.86 -5.09 6.08
C LYS A 255 0.61 -5.72 6.68
N ASP A 256 -0.17 -4.94 7.41
CA ASP A 256 -1.27 -5.50 8.19
C ASP A 256 -2.53 -4.66 8.32
N GLY A 257 -2.58 -3.49 7.68
CA GLY A 257 -3.68 -2.55 7.82
C GLY A 257 -3.77 -1.93 9.22
N SER A 258 -2.78 -2.15 10.10
CA SER A 258 -2.80 -1.59 11.44
C SER A 258 -2.53 -0.08 11.40
N GLN A 259 -3.10 0.65 12.36
CA GLN A 259 -2.87 2.09 12.48
C GLN A 259 -1.78 2.38 13.52
N TRP A 260 -0.79 3.18 13.13
CA TRP A 260 0.32 3.57 14.00
C TRP A 260 0.34 5.08 14.25
N LYS A 261 0.79 5.46 15.46
CA LYS A 261 1.01 6.85 15.84
C LYS A 261 2.50 7.21 15.79
N LEU A 262 2.92 7.96 14.78
CA LEU A 262 4.34 8.23 14.50
C LEU A 262 4.66 9.73 14.51
N LYS A 263 5.90 10.10 14.86
CA LYS A 263 6.36 11.49 14.75
C LYS A 263 6.76 11.81 13.29
N PRO A 264 6.80 13.09 12.89
CA PRO A 264 7.23 13.44 11.54
C PRO A 264 8.64 12.97 11.17
N GLY A 265 9.58 13.00 12.14
CA GLY A 265 10.93 12.45 11.97
C GLY A 265 11.02 10.94 11.66
N ASN A 266 9.88 10.23 11.67
CA ASN A 266 9.80 8.79 11.43
C ASN A 266 9.17 8.43 10.08
N LEU A 267 8.87 9.41 9.23
CA LEU A 267 8.22 9.21 7.94
C LEU A 267 9.03 9.83 6.81
N VAL A 268 9.49 8.98 5.90
CA VAL A 268 10.15 9.37 4.65
C VAL A 268 9.14 9.26 3.51
N CYS A 269 8.79 10.37 2.87
CA CYS A 269 7.95 10.39 1.67
C CYS A 269 8.63 9.56 0.57
N VAL A 270 7.87 8.66 -0.05
CA VAL A 270 8.35 7.79 -1.13
C VAL A 270 7.61 8.04 -2.43
#